data_AF-A0AAU4BIH4-F1
#
_entry.id   AF-A0AAU4BIH4-F1
#
_cell.length_a   1.000
_cell.length_b   1.000
_cell.length_c   1.000
_cell.angle_alpha   90.00
_cell.angle_beta   90.00
_cell.angle_gamma   90.00
#
_symmetry.space_group_name_H-M   'P 1'
#
loop_
_entity.id
_entity.type
_entity.pdbx_description
1 polymer ?
#
loop_
_entity_poly.entity_id
_entity_poly.type
_entity_poly.pdbx_seq_one_letter_code
_entity_poly.pdbx_strand_id
1 'polypeptide(L)' 'MRRRALTFWTRLHGVLSLELAGHFDGMEFDPALLYEAEVESLRN' A
#
# COMPACT_ATOMS: atom_id res chain seq x y z
N MET A 1 7.97 17.40 -7.88
CA MET A 1 8.19 15.97 -8.17
C MET A 1 8.72 15.14 -7.00
N ARG A 2 9.71 15.61 -6.22
CA ARG A 2 10.31 14.82 -5.12
C ARG A 2 9.34 14.36 -4.01
N ARG A 3 8.37 15.20 -3.63
CA ARG A 3 7.35 14.85 -2.61
C ARG A 3 6.40 13.75 -3.08
N ARG A 4 5.93 13.78 -4.34
CA ARG A 4 5.05 12.74 -4.90
C ARG A 4 5.74 11.38 -4.93
N ALA A 5 7.00 11.34 -5.37
CA ALA A 5 7.79 10.10 -5.38
C ALA A 5 8.03 9.54 -3.97
N LEU A 6 8.34 10.41 -2.99
CA LEU A 6 8.50 9.98 -1.59
C LEU A 6 7.19 9.47 -0.99
N THR A 7 6.07 10.19 -1.20
CA THR A 7 4.75 9.75 -0.73
C THR A 7 4.34 8.42 -1.35
N PHE A 8 4.60 8.25 -2.65
CA PHE A 8 4.35 7.00 -3.36
C PHE A 8 5.14 5.84 -2.76
N TRP A 9 6.45 6.03 -2.59
CA TRP A 9 7.32 5.02 -1.99
C TRP A 9 6.88 4.65 -0.57
N THR A 10 6.63 5.63 0.31
CA THR A 10 6.28 5.35 1.71
C THR A 10 4.95 4.64 1.87
N ARG A 11 3.95 4.92 1.01
CA ARG A 11 2.63 4.28 1.10
C ARG A 11 2.66 2.83 0.65
N LEU A 12 3.24 2.56 -0.53
CA LEU A 12 3.32 1.19 -1.04
C LEU A 12 4.20 0.30 -0.15
N HIS A 13 5.33 0.80 0.33
CA HIS A 13 6.13 0.05 1.30
C HIS A 13 5.41 -0.18 2.62
N GLY A 14 4.54 0.74 3.05
CA GLY A 14 3.72 0.56 4.24
C GLY A 14 2.78 -0.63 4.12
N VAL A 15 2.02 -0.72 3.01
CA VAL A 15 1.10 -1.84 2.74
C VAL A 15 1.86 -3.17 2.72
N LEU A 16 2.97 -3.25 1.98
CA LEU A 16 3.78 -4.47 1.91
C LEU A 16 4.38 -4.87 3.27
N SER A 17 4.79 -3.89 4.08
CA SER A 17 5.33 -4.17 5.42
C SER A 17 4.26 -4.74 6.35
N LEU A 18 3.03 -4.24 6.27
CA LEU A 18 1.91 -4.75 7.05
C LEU A 18 1.52 -6.17 6.62
N GLU A 19 1.47 -6.41 5.30
CA GLU A 19 1.20 -7.74 4.75
C GLU A 19 2.24 -8.76 5.20
N LEU A 20 3.54 -8.45 5.01
CA LEU A 20 4.63 -9.35 5.41
C LEU A 20 4.73 -9.55 6.93
N ALA A 21 4.26 -8.59 7.73
CA ALA A 21 4.18 -8.72 9.18
C ALA A 21 2.94 -9.51 9.65
N GLY A 22 2.11 -10.02 8.74
CA GLY A 22 0.88 -10.74 9.06
C GLY A 22 -0.22 -9.84 9.65
N HIS A 23 -0.12 -8.51 9.50
CA HIS A 23 -1.13 -7.59 10.06
C HIS A 23 -2.49 -7.70 9.35
N PHE A 24 -2.54 -8.30 8.18
CA PHE A 24 -3.78 -8.55 7.44
C PHE A 24 -4.35 -9.95 7.67
N ASP A 25 -3.65 -10.81 8.41
CA ASP A 25 -4.11 -12.16 8.71
C ASP A 25 -5.42 -12.10 9.50
N GLY A 26 -6.44 -12.82 9.02
CA GLY A 26 -7.76 -12.87 9.66
C GLY A 26 -8.66 -11.66 9.40
N MET A 27 -8.25 -10.70 8.56
CA MET A 27 -9.10 -9.57 8.18
C MET A 27 -10.03 -9.87 6.98
N GLU A 28 -9.95 -11.09 6.41
CA GLU A 28 -10.83 -11.62 5.35
C GLU A 28 -10.91 -10.80 4.05
N PHE A 29 -10.02 -9.82 3.85
CA PHE A 29 -9.90 -9.07 2.60
C PHE A 29 -8.61 -9.43 1.86
N ASP A 30 -8.61 -9.21 0.54
CA ASP A 30 -7.43 -9.44 -0.31
C ASP A 30 -6.48 -8.23 -0.26
N PRO A 31 -5.25 -8.36 0.30
CA PRO A 31 -4.27 -7.28 0.36
C PRO A 31 -3.86 -6.72 -1.01
N ALA A 32 -3.97 -7.51 -2.07
CA ALA A 32 -3.66 -7.06 -3.42
C ALA A 32 -4.60 -5.93 -3.88
N LEU A 33 -5.88 -5.99 -3.49
CA LEU A 33 -6.85 -4.93 -3.78
C LEU A 33 -6.51 -3.62 -3.05
N LEU A 34 -5.96 -3.71 -1.84
CA LEU A 34 -5.48 -2.53 -1.10
C LEU A 34 -4.26 -1.91 -1.79
N TYR A 35 -3.34 -2.74 -2.29
CA TYR A 35 -2.19 -2.26 -3.05
C TYR A 35 -2.63 -1.52 -4.33
N GLU A 36 -3.55 -2.10 -5.11
CA GLU A 36 -4.09 -1.48 -6.33
C GLU A 36 -4.80 -0.14 -6.03
N ALA A 37 -5.59 -0.09 -4.95
CA ALA A 37 -6.26 1.14 -4.52
C ALA A 37 -5.28 2.26 -4.16
N GLU A 38 -4.16 1.94 -3.47
CA GLU A 38 -3.13 2.93 -3.15
C GLU A 38 -2.40 3.43 -4.42
N VAL A 39 -2.11 2.53 -5.38
CA VAL A 39 -1.51 2.92 -6.67
C VAL A 39 -2.42 3.90 -7.42
N GLU A 40 -3.72 3.62 -7.50
CA GLU A 40 -4.67 4.49 -8.21
C GLU A 40 -4.87 5.83 -7.48
N SER A 41 -4.91 5.82 -6.14
CA SER A 41 -4.99 7.03 -5.33
C SER A 41 -3.83 7.99 -5.58
N LEU A 42 -2.62 7.45 -5.83
CA LEU A 42 -1.41 8.24 -6.03
C LEU A 42 -1.15 8.64 -7.48
N ARG A 43 -1.92 8.08 -8.43
CA ARG A 43 -1.83 8.38 -9.85
C ARG A 43 -2.56 9.69 -10.23
N ASN A 44 -3.55 10.11 -9.44
CA ASN A 44 -4.29 11.38 -9.57
C ASN A 44 -3.56 12.54 -8.85
#